data_AF-A0A645FQ67-F1
#
_entry.id   AF-A0A645FQ67-F1
#
_cell.length_a   1.000
_cell.length_b   1.000
_cell.length_c   1.000
_cell.angle_alpha   90.00
_cell.angle_beta   90.00
_cell.angle_gamma   90.00
#
_symmetry.space_group_name_H-M   'P 1'
#
loop_
_entity.id
_entity.type
_entity.pdbx_description
1 polymer ?
#
loop_
_entity_poly.entity_id
_entity_poly.type
_entity_poly.pdbx_seq_one_letter_code
_entity_poly.pdbx_strand_id
1 'polypeptide(L)'
;MIIGAKNRDMLIFENEMRAAADNVYICTDDGSAGEKGLVTDVLARLMENGEQYDHAVAIGPMIMMKFASLAAKKHNLPIIVSLNTLMVDGTGMCGACRVTVGRKTKFACVDGPEFDGALVDFDEAMRRQGMYRTIESEADHKCKIGLGE
;
A
#
# COMPACT_ATOMS: atom_id res chain seq x y z
N MET A 1 5.96 12.29 7.34
CA MET A 1 6.25 11.05 6.60
C MET A 1 6.20 9.87 7.57
N ILE A 2 5.48 8.79 7.24
CA ILE A 2 5.48 7.55 8.02
C ILE A 2 6.10 6.46 7.14
N ILE A 3 7.17 5.81 7.64
CA ILE A 3 7.88 4.74 6.92
C ILE A 3 7.69 3.44 7.71
N GLY A 4 7.06 2.45 7.07
CA GLY A 4 6.87 1.13 7.63
C GLY A 4 7.74 0.08 6.94
N ALA A 5 8.36 -0.79 7.71
CA ALA A 5 9.07 -1.97 7.21
C ALA A 5 8.81 -3.20 8.09
N LYS A 6 9.12 -4.39 7.60
CA LYS A 6 8.99 -5.61 8.42
C LYS A 6 10.01 -5.63 9.57
N ASN A 7 11.22 -5.17 9.29
CA ASN A 7 12.35 -5.10 10.22
C ASN A 7 13.34 -4.01 9.78
N ARG A 8 14.36 -3.77 10.60
CA ARG A 8 15.40 -2.76 10.40
C ARG A 8 16.17 -2.94 9.09
N ASP A 9 16.45 -4.18 8.69
CA ASP A 9 17.25 -4.47 7.49
C ASP A 9 16.51 -4.13 6.19
N MET A 10 15.18 -4.05 6.24
CA MET A 10 14.35 -3.62 5.11
C MET A 10 14.09 -2.11 5.08
N LEU A 11 14.55 -1.35 6.09
CA LEU A 11 14.44 0.11 6.05
C LEU A 11 15.46 0.69 5.08
N ILE A 12 14.96 1.44 4.11
CA ILE A 12 15.75 2.12 3.08
C ILE A 12 15.33 3.58 2.98
N PHE A 13 16.20 4.40 2.40
CA PHE A 13 15.96 5.82 2.14
C PHE A 13 15.61 6.69 3.36
N GLU A 14 16.00 6.28 4.57
CA GLU A 14 15.70 7.07 5.77
C GLU A 14 16.28 8.49 5.69
N ASN A 15 17.53 8.62 5.27
CA ASN A 15 18.22 9.92 5.20
C ASN A 15 17.57 10.84 4.16
N GLU A 16 17.20 10.29 3.01
CA GLU A 16 16.56 10.98 1.91
C GLU A 16 15.16 11.46 2.32
N MET A 17 14.40 10.62 3.02
CA MET A 17 13.08 11.01 3.54
C MET A 17 13.19 12.07 4.64
N ARG A 18 14.22 12.01 5.50
CA ARG A 18 14.50 13.06 6.49
C ARG A 18 14.93 14.37 5.87
N ALA A 19 15.58 14.35 4.71
CA ALA A 19 15.91 15.54 3.96
C ALA A 19 14.69 16.15 3.24
N ALA A 20 13.69 15.34 2.90
CA ALA A 20 12.51 15.75 2.13
C ALA A 20 11.27 16.08 2.97
N ALA A 21 11.25 15.77 4.27
CA ALA A 21 10.10 15.96 5.14
C ALA A 21 10.50 16.53 6.50
N ASP A 22 9.68 17.44 7.05
CA ASP A 22 9.93 18.04 8.37
C ASP A 22 9.93 16.99 9.49
N ASN A 23 9.01 16.02 9.41
CA ASN A 23 8.86 14.94 10.37
C ASN A 23 8.89 13.58 9.68
N VAL A 24 9.72 12.67 10.21
CA VAL A 24 9.82 11.28 9.77
C VAL A 24 9.60 10.35 10.96
N TYR A 25 8.55 9.55 10.87
CA TYR A 25 8.20 8.52 11.83
C TYR A 25 8.48 7.15 11.23
N ILE A 26 9.23 6.32 11.94
CA ILE A 26 9.63 4.98 11.49
C ILE A 26 8.91 3.97 12.36
N CYS A 27 8.33 2.94 11.73
CA CYS A 27 7.83 1.78 12.43
C CYS A 27 8.29 0.48 11.79
N THR A 28 8.48 -0.54 12.62
CA THR A 28 8.77 -1.90 12.17
C THR A 28 7.83 -2.91 12.81
N ASP A 29 7.43 -3.94 12.05
CA ASP A 29 6.51 -4.97 12.54
C ASP A 29 7.08 -5.68 13.80
N ASP A 30 8.40 -5.90 13.83
CA ASP A 30 9.11 -6.57 14.93
C ASP A 30 9.63 -5.62 16.02
N GLY A 31 9.67 -4.31 15.77
CA GLY A 31 10.22 -3.30 16.68
C GLY A 31 11.74 -3.17 16.64
N SER A 32 12.41 -3.73 15.64
CA SER A 32 13.87 -3.65 15.47
C SER A 32 14.37 -2.23 15.13
N ALA A 33 13.50 -1.34 14.67
CA ALA A 33 13.78 0.08 14.48
C ALA A 33 12.53 0.95 14.62
N GLY A 34 12.69 2.14 15.18
CA GLY A 34 11.58 3.06 15.43
C GLY A 34 10.57 2.50 16.41
N GLU A 35 9.29 2.76 16.15
CA GLU A 35 8.18 2.21 16.94
C GLU A 35 7.81 0.80 16.47
N LYS A 36 7.43 -0.08 17.40
CA LYS A 36 6.89 -1.40 17.02
C LYS A 36 5.43 -1.24 16.59
N GLY A 37 5.08 -1.69 15.39
CA GLY A 37 3.71 -1.69 14.90
C GLY A 37 3.58 -1.34 13.43
N LEU A 38 2.34 -1.10 13.00
CA LEU A 38 2.00 -0.78 11.62
C LEU A 38 1.93 0.74 11.40
N VAL A 39 2.03 1.16 10.15
CA VAL A 39 1.89 2.57 9.76
C VAL A 39 0.56 3.19 10.19
N THR A 40 -0.49 2.36 10.31
CA THR A 40 -1.82 2.78 10.78
C THR A 40 -1.83 3.14 12.25
N ASP A 41 -0.99 2.48 13.05
CA ASP A 41 -0.88 2.73 14.49
C ASP A 41 -0.18 4.08 14.71
N VAL A 42 0.87 4.35 13.94
CA VAL A 42 1.56 5.64 13.94
C VAL A 42 0.61 6.76 13.49
N LEU A 43 -0.16 6.55 12.42
CA LEU A 43 -1.16 7.52 11.97
C LEU A 43 -2.18 7.81 13.08
N ALA A 44 -2.75 6.77 13.70
CA ALA A 44 -3.72 6.93 14.78
C ALA A 44 -3.12 7.70 15.96
N ARG A 45 -1.91 7.33 16.41
CA ARG A 45 -1.20 8.02 17.49
C ARG A 45 -1.02 9.51 17.21
N LEU A 46 -0.60 9.86 16.00
CA LEU A 46 -0.40 11.27 15.62
C LEU A 46 -1.71 12.05 15.69
N MET A 47 -2.78 11.53 15.10
CA MET A 47 -4.10 12.17 15.14
C MET A 47 -4.66 12.26 16.57
N GLU A 48 -4.46 11.24 17.40
CA GLU A 48 -4.93 11.20 18.79
C GLU A 48 -4.12 12.13 19.72
N ASN A 49 -2.85 12.38 19.41
CA ASN A 49 -2.02 13.36 20.10
C ASN A 49 -2.34 14.83 19.72
N GLY A 50 -3.31 15.03 18.81
CA GLY A 50 -3.79 16.36 18.42
C GLY A 50 -3.05 16.99 17.24
N GLU A 51 -2.12 16.26 16.60
CA GLU A 51 -1.51 16.71 15.35
C GLU A 51 -2.59 16.91 14.28
N GLN A 52 -2.45 17.99 13.50
CA GLN A 52 -3.40 18.33 12.45
C GLN A 52 -2.77 18.08 11.09
N TYR A 53 -3.50 17.36 10.24
CA TYR A 53 -3.11 17.11 8.86
C TYR A 53 -4.31 17.39 7.95
N ASP A 54 -4.06 18.01 6.80
CA ASP A 54 -5.11 18.31 5.82
C ASP A 54 -5.33 17.16 4.83
N HIS A 55 -4.30 16.34 4.62
CA HIS A 55 -4.31 15.28 3.63
C HIS A 55 -3.32 14.15 3.95
N ALA A 56 -3.69 12.92 3.60
CA ALA A 56 -2.81 11.75 3.62
C ALA A 56 -2.60 11.20 2.21
N VAL A 57 -1.40 10.68 1.96
CA VAL A 57 -1.09 9.88 0.77
C VAL A 57 -0.54 8.55 1.23
N ALA A 58 -1.13 7.45 0.78
CA ALA A 58 -0.67 6.10 1.12
C ALA A 58 -0.25 5.34 -0.14
N ILE A 59 0.97 4.81 -0.09
CA ILE A 59 1.59 4.02 -1.15
C ILE A 59 2.24 2.81 -0.50
N GLY A 60 1.88 1.61 -0.95
CA GLY A 60 2.40 0.38 -0.37
C GLY A 60 1.60 -0.85 -0.79
N PRO A 61 1.66 -1.95 -0.02
CA PRO A 61 0.82 -3.12 -0.27
C PRO A 61 -0.67 -2.76 -0.27
N MET A 62 -1.47 -3.42 -1.11
CA MET A 62 -2.92 -3.15 -1.23
C MET A 62 -3.64 -3.23 0.12
N ILE A 63 -3.27 -4.19 0.97
CA ILE A 63 -3.82 -4.35 2.31
C ILE A 63 -3.45 -3.19 3.25
N MET A 64 -2.23 -2.66 3.13
CA MET A 64 -1.77 -1.51 3.92
C MET A 64 -2.56 -0.26 3.53
N MET A 65 -2.74 -0.03 2.22
CA MET A 65 -3.52 1.11 1.73
C MET A 65 -5.00 1.03 2.13
N LYS A 66 -5.58 -0.18 2.15
CA LYS A 66 -6.94 -0.41 2.68
C LYS A 66 -7.05 0.05 4.13
N PHE A 67 -6.16 -0.43 5.01
CA PHE A 67 -6.24 -0.09 6.43
C PHE A 67 -5.82 1.35 6.72
N ALA A 68 -4.89 1.93 5.96
CA ALA A 68 -4.57 3.36 6.02
C ALA A 68 -5.79 4.22 5.65
N SER A 69 -6.55 3.82 4.63
CA SER A 69 -7.78 4.52 4.22
C SER A 69 -8.87 4.45 5.29
N LEU A 70 -9.03 3.28 5.93
CA LEU A 70 -9.97 3.12 7.05
C LEU A 70 -9.55 3.93 8.29
N ALA A 71 -8.25 3.96 8.61
CA ALA A 71 -7.71 4.74 9.70
C ALA A 71 -7.90 6.25 9.45
N ALA A 72 -7.51 6.75 8.29
CA ALA A 72 -7.70 8.16 7.92
C ALA A 72 -9.18 8.57 7.98
N LYS A 73 -10.09 7.71 7.51
CA LYS A 73 -11.54 7.93 7.59
C LYS A 73 -12.06 8.09 9.01
N LYS A 74 -11.53 7.33 10.00
CA LYS A 74 -11.89 7.46 11.42
C LYS A 74 -11.61 8.88 11.95
N HIS A 75 -10.59 9.54 11.41
CA HIS A 75 -10.16 10.87 11.81
C HIS A 75 -10.61 11.98 10.85
N ASN A 76 -11.53 11.69 9.91
CA ASN A 76 -11.97 12.62 8.86
C ASN A 76 -10.83 13.22 8.03
N LEU A 77 -9.72 12.48 7.87
CA LEU A 77 -8.57 12.89 7.07
C LEU A 77 -8.76 12.42 5.62
N PRO A 78 -8.86 13.33 4.63
CA PRO A 78 -8.87 12.96 3.23
C PRO A 78 -7.61 12.18 2.86
N ILE A 79 -7.75 11.12 2.08
CA ILE A 79 -6.63 10.23 1.72
C ILE A 79 -6.66 9.85 0.24
N ILE A 80 -5.51 10.02 -0.42
CA ILE A 80 -5.24 9.46 -1.75
C ILE A 80 -4.42 8.18 -1.60
N VAL A 81 -4.77 7.17 -2.41
CA VAL A 81 -4.02 5.91 -2.51
C VAL A 81 -3.50 5.73 -3.93
N SER A 82 -2.26 5.28 -4.09
CA SER A 82 -1.68 4.94 -5.39
C SER A 82 -1.76 3.44 -5.63
N LEU A 83 -2.70 3.00 -6.46
CA LEU A 83 -3.03 1.58 -6.61
C LEU A 83 -2.00 0.82 -7.46
N ASN A 84 -1.59 -0.35 -6.98
CA ASN A 84 -0.72 -1.29 -7.69
C ASN A 84 -1.51 -2.46 -8.30
N THR A 85 -2.50 -2.14 -9.14
CA THR A 85 -3.31 -3.12 -9.88
C THR A 85 -2.49 -3.87 -10.94
N LEU A 86 -2.98 -5.04 -11.38
CA LEU A 86 -2.43 -5.73 -12.55
C LEU A 86 -2.43 -4.82 -13.79
N MET A 87 -1.29 -4.71 -14.48
CA MET A 87 -1.15 -3.94 -15.71
C MET A 87 -0.56 -4.81 -16.81
N VAL A 88 -0.97 -4.57 -18.07
CA VAL A 88 -0.43 -5.25 -19.25
C VAL A 88 0.06 -4.22 -20.26
N ASP A 89 -0.84 -3.45 -20.85
CA ASP A 89 -0.53 -2.43 -21.87
C ASP A 89 -0.16 -1.08 -21.26
N GLY A 90 -0.75 -0.71 -20.11
CA GLY A 90 -0.48 0.56 -19.44
C GLY A 90 -1.00 1.81 -20.15
N THR A 91 -1.84 1.66 -21.18
CA THR A 91 -2.31 2.78 -22.03
C THR A 91 -3.82 2.80 -22.22
N GLY A 92 -4.56 1.97 -21.47
CA GLY A 92 -6.02 1.97 -21.41
C GLY A 92 -6.71 1.06 -22.44
N MET A 93 -5.95 0.24 -23.18
CA MET A 93 -6.48 -0.60 -24.25
C MET A 93 -7.06 -1.93 -23.75
N CYS A 94 -6.50 -2.54 -22.69
CA CYS A 94 -6.90 -3.90 -22.29
C CYS A 94 -7.83 -3.98 -21.06
N GLY A 95 -7.86 -2.97 -20.20
CA GLY A 95 -8.66 -2.99 -18.97
C GLY A 95 -8.18 -3.98 -17.88
N ALA A 96 -6.95 -4.52 -17.98
CA ALA A 96 -6.36 -5.36 -16.93
C ALA A 96 -6.26 -4.63 -15.58
N CYS A 97 -5.95 -3.34 -15.63
CA CYS A 97 -5.83 -2.47 -14.46
C CYS A 97 -7.16 -1.89 -13.97
N ARG A 98 -8.29 -2.48 -14.37
CA ARG A 98 -9.59 -2.00 -13.91
C ARG A 98 -9.75 -2.17 -12.41
N VAL A 99 -10.38 -1.18 -11.80
CA VAL A 99 -10.77 -1.13 -10.40
C VAL A 99 -12.09 -0.39 -10.27
N THR A 100 -12.93 -0.81 -9.31
CA THR A 100 -14.15 -0.08 -8.97
C THR A 100 -13.83 1.05 -7.99
N VAL A 101 -14.13 2.29 -8.37
CA VAL A 101 -13.98 3.50 -7.54
C VAL A 101 -15.29 4.26 -7.55
N GLY A 102 -15.91 4.44 -6.39
CA GLY A 102 -17.18 5.19 -6.27
C GLY A 102 -18.32 4.57 -7.10
N ARG A 103 -18.39 3.23 -7.15
CA ARG A 103 -19.33 2.44 -7.97
C ARG A 103 -19.17 2.60 -9.49
N LYS A 104 -18.03 3.15 -9.95
CA LYS A 104 -17.70 3.24 -11.38
C LYS A 104 -16.44 2.44 -11.65
N THR A 105 -16.44 1.70 -12.76
CA THR A 105 -15.21 1.06 -13.24
C THR A 105 -14.26 2.12 -13.79
N LYS A 106 -13.02 2.08 -13.34
CA LYS A 106 -11.91 2.98 -13.71
C LYS A 106 -10.68 2.16 -14.08
N PHE A 107 -9.85 2.67 -14.97
CA PHE A 107 -8.61 2.01 -15.39
C PHE A 107 -7.41 2.71 -14.74
N ALA A 108 -6.72 2.04 -13.81
CA ALA A 108 -5.67 2.68 -13.02
C ALA A 108 -4.54 3.30 -13.88
N CYS A 109 -4.24 2.75 -15.06
CA CYS A 109 -3.18 3.29 -15.93
C CYS A 109 -3.53 4.62 -16.64
N VAL A 110 -4.81 4.98 -16.77
CA VAL A 110 -5.23 6.20 -17.50
C VAL A 110 -6.15 7.11 -16.69
N ASP A 111 -6.98 6.54 -15.82
CA ASP A 111 -7.82 7.29 -14.87
C ASP A 111 -7.12 7.56 -13.53
N GLY A 112 -6.00 6.85 -13.25
CA GLY A 112 -5.29 6.90 -11.98
C GLY A 112 -3.77 7.09 -12.18
N PRO A 113 -2.90 6.35 -11.44
CA PRO A 113 -3.19 5.25 -10.50
C PRO A 113 -3.66 5.73 -9.11
N GLU A 114 -3.70 7.05 -8.93
CA GLU A 114 -4.11 7.71 -7.69
C GLU A 114 -5.62 7.89 -7.63
N PHE A 115 -6.23 7.42 -6.54
CA PHE A 115 -7.67 7.53 -6.31
C PHE A 115 -7.97 7.91 -4.86
N ASP A 116 -9.17 8.43 -4.62
CA ASP A 116 -9.70 8.62 -3.27
C ASP A 116 -9.83 7.26 -2.56
N GLY A 117 -9.02 7.06 -1.52
CA GLY A 117 -8.99 5.80 -0.76
C GLY A 117 -10.31 5.44 -0.11
N ALA A 118 -11.20 6.41 0.15
CA ALA A 118 -12.53 6.14 0.70
C ALA A 118 -13.50 5.52 -0.32
N LEU A 119 -13.21 5.64 -1.62
CA LEU A 119 -14.08 5.23 -2.71
C LEU A 119 -13.62 3.94 -3.41
N VAL A 120 -12.41 3.46 -3.15
CA VAL A 120 -11.83 2.26 -3.79
C VAL A 120 -12.45 0.98 -3.22
N ASP A 121 -12.86 0.05 -4.09
CA ASP A 121 -13.16 -1.33 -3.70
C ASP A 121 -11.87 -2.15 -3.57
N PHE A 122 -11.27 -2.12 -2.38
CA PHE A 122 -10.04 -2.85 -2.08
C PHE A 122 -10.21 -4.37 -2.14
N ASP A 123 -11.41 -4.89 -1.83
CA ASP A 123 -11.63 -6.33 -1.83
C ASP A 123 -11.68 -6.88 -3.25
N GLU A 124 -12.30 -6.14 -4.19
CA GLU A 124 -12.17 -6.41 -5.61
C GLU A 124 -10.71 -6.35 -6.06
N ALA A 125 -10.00 -5.25 -5.76
CA ALA A 125 -8.63 -5.05 -6.21
C ALA A 125 -7.68 -6.16 -5.71
N MET A 126 -7.77 -6.56 -4.43
CA MET A 126 -6.98 -7.65 -3.86
C MET A 126 -7.32 -9.02 -4.48
N ARG A 127 -8.60 -9.32 -4.73
CA ARG A 127 -8.99 -10.56 -5.43
C ARG A 127 -8.38 -10.63 -6.83
N ARG A 128 -8.39 -9.50 -7.55
CA ARG A 128 -7.79 -9.41 -8.89
C ARG A 128 -6.27 -9.58 -8.83
N GLN A 129 -5.61 -8.99 -7.85
CA GLN A 129 -4.15 -9.11 -7.69
C GLN A 129 -3.69 -10.56 -7.46
N GLY A 130 -4.53 -11.40 -6.85
CA GLY A 130 -4.25 -12.84 -6.67
C GLY A 130 -4.61 -13.74 -7.85
N MET A 131 -5.10 -13.19 -8.97
CA MET A 131 -5.65 -13.98 -10.10
C MET A 131 -4.64 -14.95 -10.71
N TYR A 132 -3.37 -14.56 -10.77
CA TYR A 132 -2.30 -15.35 -11.40
C TYR A 132 -1.42 -16.09 -10.40
N ARG A 133 -1.79 -16.13 -9.12
CA ARG A 133 -0.96 -16.68 -8.04
C ARG A 133 -0.51 -18.13 -8.30
N THR A 134 -1.35 -18.97 -8.90
CA THR A 134 -0.98 -20.35 -9.22
C THR A 134 0.12 -20.40 -10.28
N ILE A 135 -0.01 -19.59 -11.33
CA ILE A 135 0.97 -19.49 -12.42
C ILE A 135 2.28 -18.90 -11.91
N GLU A 136 2.21 -17.82 -11.12
CA GLU A 136 3.37 -17.18 -10.49
C GLU A 136 4.11 -18.16 -9.56
N SER A 137 3.35 -18.92 -8.74
CA SER A 137 3.93 -19.91 -7.84
C SER A 137 4.55 -21.10 -8.57
N GLU A 138 4.00 -21.51 -9.72
CA GLU A 138 4.58 -22.55 -10.57
C GLU A 138 5.83 -22.06 -11.30
N ALA A 139 5.84 -20.82 -11.78
CA ALA A 139 7.01 -20.21 -12.43
C ALA A 139 8.19 -20.09 -11.46
N ASP A 140 7.92 -19.73 -10.20
CA ASP A 140 8.92 -19.67 -9.12
C ASP A 140 9.18 -21.03 -8.46
N HIS A 141 8.53 -22.11 -8.91
CA HIS A 141 8.70 -23.43 -8.34
C HIS A 141 10.11 -23.97 -8.62
N LYS A 142 10.96 -23.92 -7.60
CA LYS A 142 12.18 -24.73 -7.56
C LYS A 142 11.78 -26.17 -7.23
N CYS A 143 11.63 -27.00 -8.26
CA CYS A 143 11.35 -28.43 -8.09
C CYS A 143 12.47 -29.09 -7.28
N LYS A 144 12.13 -29.50 -6.05
CA LYS A 144 13.02 -30.27 -5.17
C LYS A 144 12.80 -31.78 -5.28
N ILE A 145 11.84 -32.24 -6.09
CA ILE A 145 11.60 -33.66 -6.31
C ILE A 145 12.75 -34.21 -7.16
N GLY A 146 13.54 -35.12 -6.59
CA GLY A 146 14.71 -35.71 -7.24
C GLY A 146 16.05 -35.05 -6.91
N LEU A 147 16.04 -33.96 -6.14
CA LEU A 147 17.22 -33.49 -5.44
C LEU A 147 17.20 -34.18 -4.07
N GLY A 148 17.86 -35.34 -3.98
CA GLY A 148 18.23 -35.93 -2.68
C GLY A 148 19.03 -34.91 -1.86
N GLU A 149 19.13 -35.13 -0.55
CA GLU A 149 19.97 -34.33 0.35
C GLU A 149 21.33 -33.94 -0.27
#